data_AF-A0A6G7WHF4-F1
#
_entry.id   AF-A0A6G7WHF4-F1
#
_cell.length_a   1.000
_cell.length_b   1.000
_cell.length_c   1.000
_cell.angle_alpha   90.00
_cell.angle_beta   90.00
_cell.angle_gamma   90.00
#
_symmetry.space_group_name_H-M   'P 1'
#
loop_
_entity.id
_entity.type
_entity.pdbx_description
1 polymer ?
#
loop_
_entity_poly.entity_id
_entity_poly.type
_entity_poly.pdbx_seq_one_letter_code
_entity_poly.pdbx_strand_id
1 'polypeptide(L)'
;MEITNNPGDFLKQFIALLEREKEALIHNEGAVIQSIVAEKHVFIEWFPTFDFQQDADNEVEALVDTIRHLQETNLLLTKQALDYQEAVMEALSKGVKKAGKTYSKSGQQTGLTQASILNQSL
;
A
#
# COMPACT_ATOMS: atom_id res chain seq x y z
N MET A 1 0.67 4.35 21.63
CA MET A 1 -0.70 4.86 21.40
C MET A 1 -1.56 4.31 22.51
N GLU A 2 -2.34 5.16 23.18
CA GLU A 2 -3.28 4.73 24.23
C GLU A 2 -4.64 4.49 23.58
N ILE A 3 -5.10 3.24 23.57
CA ILE A 3 -6.41 2.86 23.02
C ILE A 3 -7.50 3.30 24.01
N THR A 4 -8.49 4.03 23.53
CA THR A 4 -9.63 4.47 24.37
C THR A 4 -10.62 3.34 24.59
N ASN A 5 -11.19 3.28 25.80
CA ASN A 5 -12.23 2.29 26.16
C ASN A 5 -13.63 2.64 25.65
N ASN A 6 -13.83 3.83 25.05
CA ASN A 6 -15.09 4.21 24.43
C ASN A 6 -15.10 3.77 22.94
N PRO A 7 -16.13 3.03 22.47
CA PRO A 7 -16.19 2.55 21.08
C PRO A 7 -16.18 3.67 20.02
N GLY A 8 -16.90 4.77 20.24
CA GLY A 8 -16.96 5.89 19.30
C GLY A 8 -15.62 6.60 19.16
N ASP A 9 -14.95 6.87 20.28
CA ASP A 9 -13.60 7.48 20.28
C ASP A 9 -12.56 6.54 19.66
N PHE A 10 -12.68 5.23 19.90
CA PHE A 10 -11.83 4.23 19.28
C PHE A 10 -11.95 4.25 17.75
N LEU A 11 -13.18 4.30 17.22
CA LEU A 11 -13.42 4.39 15.78
C LEU A 11 -12.89 5.71 15.21
N LYS A 12 -13.03 6.84 15.92
CA LYS A 12 -12.46 8.14 15.51
C LYS A 12 -10.93 8.10 15.44
N GLN A 13 -10.26 7.43 16.39
CA GLN A 13 -8.81 7.22 16.33
C GLN A 13 -8.42 6.36 15.12
N PHE A 14 -9.19 5.31 14.84
CA PHE A 14 -8.94 4.49 13.66
C PHE A 14 -9.14 5.28 12.36
N ILE A 15 -10.17 6.13 12.26
CA ILE A 15 -10.36 7.05 11.13
C ILE A 15 -9.15 7.96 10.95
N ALA A 16 -8.64 8.56 12.04
CA ALA A 16 -7.45 9.41 11.96
C ALA A 16 -6.21 8.64 11.45
N LEU A 17 -6.06 7.37 11.83
CA LEU A 17 -5.02 6.50 11.30
C LEU A 17 -5.18 6.27 9.78
N LEU A 18 -6.41 6.03 9.30
CA LEU A 18 -6.70 5.81 7.89
C LEU A 18 -6.56 7.07 7.02
N GLU A 19 -6.91 8.23 7.55
CA GLU A 19 -6.66 9.51 6.88
C GLU A 19 -5.16 9.75 6.72
N ARG A 20 -4.38 9.46 7.76
CA ARG A 20 -2.92 9.55 7.72
C ARG A 20 -2.31 8.56 6.72
N GLU A 21 -2.89 7.37 6.58
CA GLU A 21 -2.50 6.41 5.55
C GLU A 21 -2.79 6.94 4.14
N LYS A 22 -3.96 7.53 3.93
CA LYS A 22 -4.36 8.12 2.65
C LYS A 22 -3.35 9.18 2.21
N GLU A 23 -2.98 10.10 3.11
CA GLU A 23 -1.98 11.13 2.82
C GLU A 23 -0.60 10.51 2.52
N ALA A 24 -0.16 9.53 3.32
CA ALA A 24 1.10 8.82 3.07
C ALA A 24 1.11 8.09 1.72
N LEU A 25 -0.02 7.50 1.29
CA LEU A 25 -0.19 6.87 -0.02
C LEU A 25 -0.13 7.89 -1.16
N ILE A 26 -0.80 9.04 -1.01
CA ILE A 26 -0.76 10.14 -1.99
C ILE A 26 0.67 10.66 -2.17
N HIS A 27 1.43 10.77 -1.08
CA HIS A 27 2.81 11.25 -1.09
C HIS A 27 3.87 10.15 -1.32
N ASN A 28 3.44 8.89 -1.50
CA ASN A 28 4.31 7.72 -1.70
C ASN A 28 5.36 7.53 -0.58
N GLU A 29 4.96 7.77 0.67
CA GLU A 29 5.80 7.70 1.86
C GLU A 29 5.88 6.26 2.40
N GLY A 30 6.59 5.38 1.69
CA GLY A 30 6.64 3.93 1.99
C GLY A 30 6.99 3.57 3.44
N ALA A 31 7.93 4.28 4.08
CA ALA A 31 8.30 4.03 5.48
C ALA A 31 7.15 4.37 6.45
N VAL A 32 6.41 5.44 6.17
CA VAL A 32 5.24 5.85 6.96
C VAL A 32 4.11 4.85 6.78
N ILE A 33 3.85 4.41 5.56
CA ILE A 33 2.86 3.35 5.26
C ILE A 33 3.19 2.08 6.06
N GLN A 34 4.46 1.67 6.12
CA GLN A 34 4.87 0.50 6.90
C GLN A 34 4.58 0.66 8.40
N SER A 35 4.88 1.82 8.99
CA SER A 35 4.53 2.10 10.39
C SER A 35 3.02 2.07 10.64
N ILE A 36 2.24 2.63 9.71
CA ILE A 36 0.77 2.67 9.80
C ILE A 36 0.19 1.26 9.75
N VAL A 37 0.71 0.37 8.90
CA VAL A 37 0.27 -1.04 8.85
C VAL A 37 0.51 -1.74 10.20
N ALA A 38 1.65 -1.50 10.84
CA ALA A 38 1.90 -2.03 12.18
C ALA A 38 0.91 -1.48 13.22
N GLU A 39 0.61 -0.18 13.18
CA GLU A 39 -0.41 0.43 14.05
C GLU A 39 -1.81 -0.15 13.79
N LYS A 40 -2.19 -0.38 12.52
CA LYS A 40 -3.48 -1.00 12.17
C LYS A 40 -3.66 -2.38 12.80
N HIS A 41 -2.60 -3.19 12.87
CA HIS A 41 -2.67 -4.50 13.50
C HIS A 41 -3.08 -4.40 14.97
N VAL A 42 -2.58 -3.38 15.69
CA VAL A 42 -3.01 -3.13 17.07
C VAL A 42 -4.51 -2.85 17.10
N PHE A 43 -5.05 -1.96 16.26
CA PHE A 43 -6.50 -1.73 16.24
C PHE A 43 -7.31 -3.01 15.96
N ILE A 44 -6.88 -3.82 14.99
CA ILE A 44 -7.52 -5.11 14.63
C ILE A 44 -7.62 -6.06 15.82
N GLU A 45 -6.60 -6.11 16.67
CA GLU A 45 -6.61 -6.94 17.89
C GLU A 45 -7.62 -6.44 18.94
N TRP A 46 -7.89 -5.14 18.98
CA TRP A 46 -8.80 -4.53 19.94
C TRP A 46 -10.26 -4.49 19.50
N PHE A 47 -10.55 -4.53 18.19
CA PHE A 47 -11.93 -4.53 17.67
C PHE A 47 -12.86 -5.58 18.34
N PRO A 48 -12.44 -6.84 18.56
CA PRO A 48 -13.30 -7.84 19.21
C PRO A 48 -13.64 -7.55 20.68
N THR A 49 -12.92 -6.64 21.32
CA THR A 49 -13.12 -6.32 22.75
C THR A 49 -14.27 -5.33 22.99
N PHE A 50 -14.76 -4.68 21.93
CA PHE A 50 -15.83 -3.71 22.00
C PHE A 50 -17.16 -4.33 21.58
N ASP A 51 -18.21 -4.06 22.35
CA ASP A 51 -19.59 -4.38 21.98
C ASP A 51 -20.21 -3.18 21.23
N PHE A 52 -20.10 -3.20 19.90
CA PHE A 52 -20.68 -2.16 19.04
C PHE A 52 -22.22 -2.29 18.89
N GLN A 53 -22.85 -3.34 19.44
CA GLN A 53 -24.31 -3.52 19.36
C GLN A 53 -25.06 -2.80 20.47
N GLN A 54 -24.45 -2.63 21.66
CA GLN A 54 -25.06 -1.84 22.74
C GLN A 54 -25.10 -0.34 22.42
N ASP A 55 -24.10 0.16 21.69
CA ASP A 55 -23.92 1.57 21.32
C ASP A 55 -24.26 1.83 19.85
N ALA A 56 -25.23 1.10 19.27
CA ALA A 56 -25.76 1.33 17.91
C ALA A 56 -26.58 2.64 17.84
N ASP A 57 -25.99 3.72 18.32
CA ASP A 57 -26.42 5.08 18.09
C ASP A 57 -26.03 5.46 16.64
N ASN A 58 -26.78 6.37 16.01
CA ASN A 58 -26.59 6.75 14.60
C ASN A 58 -25.14 7.22 14.30
N GLU A 59 -24.40 7.65 15.33
CA GLU A 59 -23.00 8.07 15.22
C GLU A 59 -22.04 6.91 14.93
N VAL A 60 -22.19 5.75 15.59
CA VAL A 60 -21.28 4.61 15.40
C VAL A 60 -21.42 4.04 13.99
N GLU A 61 -22.65 3.96 13.48
CA GLU A 61 -22.92 3.53 12.11
C GLU A 61 -22.25 4.47 11.08
N ALA A 62 -22.38 5.78 11.27
CA ALA A 62 -21.73 6.78 10.41
C ALA A 62 -20.19 6.69 10.45
N LEU A 63 -19.60 6.41 11.62
CA LEU A 63 -18.16 6.20 11.76
C LEU A 63 -17.70 4.94 11.03
N VAL A 64 -18.44 3.84 11.13
CA VAL A 64 -18.13 2.58 10.41
C VAL A 64 -18.22 2.77 8.90
N ASP A 65 -19.22 3.50 8.41
CA ASP A 65 -19.35 3.81 6.98
C ASP A 65 -18.20 4.71 6.47
N THR A 66 -17.74 5.64 7.31
CA THR A 66 -16.56 6.47 7.03
C THR A 66 -15.29 5.61 6.94
N ILE A 67 -15.10 4.70 7.91
CA ILE A 67 -13.99 3.74 7.90
C ILE A 67 -14.01 2.89 6.62
N ARG A 68 -15.18 2.42 6.20
CA ARG A 68 -15.33 1.64 4.95
C ARG A 68 -14.85 2.43 3.74
N HIS A 69 -15.33 3.65 3.57
CA HIS A 69 -14.94 4.52 2.44
C HIS A 69 -13.44 4.83 2.43
N LEU A 70 -12.84 5.08 3.60
CA LEU A 70 -11.41 5.34 3.72
C LEU A 70 -10.58 4.11 3.35
N GLN A 71 -10.97 2.92 3.83
CA GLN A 71 -10.28 1.67 3.46
C GLN A 71 -10.39 1.38 1.96
N GLU A 72 -11.56 1.60 1.36
CA GLU A 72 -11.76 1.45 -0.09
C GLU A 72 -10.87 2.42 -0.88
N THR A 73 -10.76 3.67 -0.43
CA THR A 73 -9.89 4.69 -1.03
C THR A 73 -8.42 4.28 -0.92
N ASN A 74 -7.97 3.87 0.26
CA ASN A 74 -6.57 3.49 0.48
C ASN A 74 -6.20 2.23 -0.31
N LEU A 75 -7.13 1.28 -0.45
CA LEU A 75 -6.98 0.11 -1.31
C LEU A 75 -6.85 0.52 -2.79
N LEU A 76 -7.68 1.46 -3.26
CA LEU A 76 -7.62 1.96 -4.63
C LEU A 76 -6.27 2.63 -4.92
N LEU A 77 -5.81 3.52 -4.03
CA LEU A 77 -4.51 4.18 -4.15
C LEU A 77 -3.36 3.16 -4.20
N THR A 78 -3.41 2.17 -3.32
CA THR A 78 -2.41 1.09 -3.29
C THR A 78 -2.38 0.30 -4.60
N LYS A 79 -3.55 -0.10 -5.13
CA LYS A 79 -3.65 -0.79 -6.42
C LYS A 79 -3.10 0.04 -7.57
N GLN A 80 -3.48 1.32 -7.64
CA GLN A 80 -2.98 2.24 -8.67
C GLN A 80 -1.45 2.37 -8.63
N ALA A 81 -0.87 2.46 -7.44
CA ALA A 81 0.59 2.52 -7.28
C ALA A 81 1.27 1.24 -7.78
N LEU A 82 0.73 0.06 -7.43
CA LEU A 82 1.24 -1.23 -7.90
C LEU A 82 1.12 -1.40 -9.42
N ASP A 83 -0.04 -1.08 -9.98
CA ASP A 83 -0.29 -1.16 -11.43
C ASP A 83 0.69 -0.28 -12.22
N TYR A 84 0.97 0.94 -11.72
CA TYR A 84 1.95 1.83 -12.33
C TYR A 84 3.37 1.26 -12.24
N GLN A 85 3.77 0.71 -11.08
CA GLN A 85 5.07 0.08 -10.91
C GLN A 85 5.24 -1.12 -11.86
N GLU A 86 4.22 -1.95 -12.02
CA GLU A 86 4.22 -3.08 -12.96
C GLU A 86 4.37 -2.59 -14.41
N ALA A 87 3.62 -1.57 -14.82
CA ALA A 87 3.71 -0.98 -16.15
C ALA A 87 5.12 -0.44 -16.47
N VAL A 88 5.76 0.22 -15.49
CA VAL A 88 7.16 0.68 -15.62
C VAL A 88 8.12 -0.49 -15.80
N MET A 89 8.00 -1.53 -14.98
CA MET A 89 8.85 -2.72 -15.08
C MET A 89 8.67 -3.47 -16.39
N GLU A 90 7.43 -3.57 -16.88
CA GLU A 90 7.13 -4.18 -18.17
C GLU A 90 7.76 -3.39 -19.33
N ALA A 91 7.66 -2.05 -19.30
CA ALA A 91 8.28 -1.17 -20.29
C ALA A 91 9.81 -1.29 -20.30
N LEU A 92 10.45 -1.32 -19.13
CA LEU A 92 11.90 -1.54 -19.00
C LEU A 92 12.32 -2.89 -19.57
N SER A 93 11.61 -3.96 -19.21
CA SER A 93 11.87 -5.32 -19.72
C SER A 93 11.73 -5.40 -21.24
N LYS A 94 10.71 -4.76 -21.82
CA LYS A 94 10.51 -4.66 -23.28
C LYS A 94 11.65 -3.88 -23.96
N GLY A 95 12.10 -2.77 -23.36
CA GLY A 95 13.22 -1.97 -23.87
C GLY A 95 14.53 -2.75 -23.92
N VAL A 96 14.88 -3.45 -22.83
CA VAL A 96 16.08 -4.30 -22.75
C VAL A 96 16.03 -5.44 -23.78
N LYS A 97 14.89 -6.12 -23.93
CA LYS A 97 14.69 -7.17 -24.95
C LYS A 97 14.86 -6.64 -26.38
N LYS A 98 14.47 -5.40 -26.64
CA LYS A 98 14.62 -4.76 -27.97
C LYS A 98 16.08 -4.37 -28.26
N ALA A 99 16.80 -3.85 -27.28
CA ALA A 99 18.23 -3.51 -27.41
C ALA A 99 19.07 -4.74 -27.80
N GLY A 100 18.84 -5.90 -27.17
CA GLY A 100 19.52 -7.16 -27.51
C GLY A 100 19.15 -7.78 -28.87
N LYS A 101 18.11 -7.27 -29.55
CA LYS A 101 17.65 -7.75 -30.87
C LYS A 101 18.06 -6.85 -32.03
N THR A 102 18.79 -5.76 -31.77
CA THR A 102 19.26 -4.87 -32.84
C THR A 102 20.59 -5.40 -33.35
N TYR A 103 20.57 -5.97 -34.56
CA TYR A 103 21.67 -6.55 -35.33
C TYR A 103 23.09 -6.14 -34.86
N SER A 104 23.85 -7.05 -34.24
CA SER A 104 25.30 -6.95 -34.34
C SER A 104 25.66 -7.17 -35.81
N LYS A 105 26.36 -6.21 -36.41
CA LYS A 105 26.82 -6.26 -37.82
C LYS A 105 27.96 -7.28 -38.03
N SER A 106 28.19 -8.15 -37.06
CA SER A 106 29.23 -9.17 -37.00
C SER A 106 28.62 -10.35 -36.24
N GLY A 107 28.30 -11.43 -36.95
CA GLY A 107 27.55 -12.60 -36.49
C GLY A 107 28.26 -13.46 -35.43
N GLN A 108 28.71 -12.85 -34.34
CA GLN A 108 29.14 -13.56 -33.14
C GLN A 108 28.15 -13.26 -32.02
N GLN A 109 27.40 -14.29 -31.68
CA GLN A 109 26.43 -14.29 -30.61
C GLN A 109 27.16 -14.46 -29.27
N THR A 110 27.81 -13.41 -28.78
CA THR A 110 28.24 -13.37 -27.39
C THR A 110 27.02 -13.03 -26.53
N GLY A 111 26.46 -14.07 -25.90
CA GLY A 111 25.47 -13.90 -24.84
C GLY A 111 26.09 -13.07 -23.72
N LEU A 112 25.81 -11.76 -23.72
CA LEU A 112 26.13 -10.89 -22.61
C LEU A 112 25.37 -11.43 -21.39
N THR A 113 26.15 -11.92 -20.45
CA THR A 113 25.78 -12.44 -19.14
C THR A 113 24.68 -11.60 -18.49
N GLN A 114 23.45 -12.14 -18.54
CA GLN A 114 22.22 -11.64 -17.92
C GLN A 114 22.33 -11.35 -16.40
N ALA A 115 23.41 -11.78 -15.75
CA ALA A 115 23.58 -11.72 -14.30
C ALA A 115 24.24 -10.42 -13.76
N SER A 116 24.79 -9.54 -14.61
CA SER A 116 25.60 -8.41 -14.10
C SER A 116 24.82 -7.10 -13.85
N ILE A 117 23.68 -6.88 -14.50
CA ILE A 117 22.95 -5.59 -14.39
C ILE A 117 22.03 -5.57 -13.16
N LEU A 118 21.56 -6.74 -12.71
CA LEU A 118 20.73 -6.88 -11.51
C LEU A 118 21.52 -7.00 -10.21
N ASN A 119 22.86 -7.02 -10.27
CA ASN A 119 23.74 -7.32 -9.14
C ASN A 119 24.61 -6.12 -8.70
N GLN A 120 24.26 -4.89 -9.13
CA GLN A 120 24.95 -3.66 -8.74
C GLN A 120 24.16 -2.78 -7.75
N SER A 121 23.29 -3.41 -6.94
CA SER A 121 22.66 -2.77 -5.79
C SER A 121 22.81 -3.68 -4.58
N LEU A 122 24.02 -3.70 -4.00
CA LEU A 122 24.31 -4.09 -2.63
C LEU A 122 24.87 -2.87 -1.90
#